data_AF-M0B4W0-F1
#
_entry.id   AF-M0B4W0-F1
#
_cell.length_a   1.000
_cell.length_b   1.000
_cell.length_c   1.000
_cell.angle_alpha   90.00
_cell.angle_beta   90.00
_cell.angle_gamma   90.00
#
_symmetry.space_group_name_H-M   'P 1'
#
loop_
_entity.id
_entity.type
_entity.pdbx_description
1 polymer ?
#
loop_
_entity_poly.entity_id
_entity_poly.type
_entity_poly.pdbx_seq_one_letter_code
_entity_poly.pdbx_strand_id
1 'polypeptide(L)' 'MDLAAFGLATLTAHVGFAVFVTAHAFLTDRAAGNWPYITLGLGIAGVAGYFFYDRSPAAGSN' A
#
# COMPACT_ATOMS: atom_id res chain seq x y z
N MET A 1 -12.39 -14.05 -2.83
CA MET A 1 -11.08 -13.95 -2.15
C MET A 1 -11.34 -13.25 -0.84
N ASP A 2 -10.75 -13.72 0.25
CA ASP A 2 -10.91 -13.06 1.55
C ASP A 2 -10.43 -11.61 1.48
N LEU A 3 -11.21 -10.68 2.04
CA LEU A 3 -10.96 -9.24 1.94
C LEU A 3 -9.65 -8.87 2.66
N ALA A 4 -9.35 -9.54 3.78
CA ALA A 4 -8.09 -9.37 4.48
C ALA A 4 -6.92 -9.86 3.63
N ALA A 5 -7.05 -10.99 2.93
CA ALA A 5 -6.03 -11.46 1.98
C ALA A 5 -5.75 -10.45 0.85
N PHE A 6 -6.77 -9.77 0.32
CA PHE A 6 -6.58 -8.72 -0.69
C PHE A 6 -5.86 -7.47 -0.12
N GLY A 7 -6.22 -7.06 1.09
CA GLY A 7 -5.55 -5.97 1.79
C GLY A 7 -4.07 -6.28 2.08
N LEU A 8 -3.79 -7.51 2.54
CA LEU A 8 -2.44 -7.96 2.86
C LEU A 8 -1.58 -8.09 1.59
N ALA A 9 -2.14 -8.60 0.49
CA ALA A 9 -1.47 -8.66 -0.81
C ALA A 9 -1.12 -7.25 -1.32
N THR A 10 -2.06 -6.31 -1.21
CA THR A 10 -1.86 -4.92 -1.65
C THR A 10 -0.78 -4.23 -0.80
N LEU A 11 -0.81 -4.38 0.53
CA LEU A 11 0.21 -3.85 1.42
C LEU A 11 1.59 -4.43 1.10
N THR A 12 1.67 -5.76 0.97
CA THR A 12 2.92 -6.47 0.66
C THR A 12 3.50 -6.03 -0.67
N ALA A 13 2.67 -5.84 -1.69
CA ALA A 13 3.10 -5.35 -3.00
C ALA A 13 3.69 -3.93 -2.90
N HIS A 14 3.05 -3.01 -2.17
CA HIS A 14 3.55 -1.64 -2.02
C HIS A 14 4.83 -1.56 -1.18
N VAL A 15 4.93 -2.32 -0.08
CA VAL A 15 6.14 -2.40 0.74
C VAL A 15 7.29 -3.03 -0.07
N GLY A 16 7.04 -4.14 -0.78
CA GLY A 16 8.03 -4.78 -1.64
C GLY A 16 8.51 -3.87 -2.76
N PHE A 17 7.60 -3.10 -3.37
CA PHE A 17 7.94 -2.13 -4.41
C PHE A 17 8.77 -0.96 -3.85
N ALA A 18 8.46 -0.45 -2.65
CA ALA A 18 9.24 0.59 -2.00
C ALA A 18 10.67 0.12 -1.68
N VAL A 19 10.82 -1.11 -1.18
CA VAL A 19 12.12 -1.73 -0.92
C VAL A 19 12.89 -1.92 -2.23
N PHE A 20 12.23 -2.39 -3.30
CA PHE A 20 12.85 -2.58 -4.61
C PHE A 20 13.39 -1.28 -5.21
N VAL A 21 12.59 -0.21 -5.21
CA VAL A 21 13.01 1.11 -5.71
C VAL A 21 14.18 1.67 -4.90
N THR A 22 14.15 1.51 -3.58
CA THR A 22 15.23 1.96 -2.70
C THR A 22 16.52 1.18 -2.93
N ALA A 23 16.44 -0.16 -3.02
CA ALA A 23 17.58 -1.02 -3.30
C ALA A 23 18.16 -0.76 -4.69
N HIS A 24 17.32 -0.61 -5.72
CA HIS A 24 17.75 -0.26 -7.06
C HIS A 24 18.48 1.09 -7.09
N ALA A 25 17.96 2.10 -6.41
CA ALA A 25 18.59 3.42 -6.32
C ALA A 25 19.98 3.34 -5.64
N PHE A 26 20.09 2.57 -4.55
CA PHE A 26 21.36 2.33 -3.87
C PHE A 26 22.37 1.60 -4.76
N LEU A 27 21.94 0.56 -5.48
CA LEU A 27 22.81 -0.23 -6.37
C LEU A 27 23.22 0.52 -7.65
N THR A 28 22.45 1.51 -8.08
CA THR A 28 22.70 2.25 -9.33
C THR A 28 23.29 3.63 -9.14
N ASP A 29 23.64 4.01 -7.89
CA ASP A 29 24.15 5.34 -7.51
C ASP A 29 23.28 6.49 -8.03
N ARG A 30 22.00 6.19 -8.28
CA ARG A 30 21.00 7.13 -8.78
C ARG A 30 20.20 7.61 -7.59
N ALA A 31 20.11 8.93 -7.43
CA ALA A 31 19.26 9.50 -6.39
C ALA A 31 17.82 8.99 -6.54
N ALA A 32 17.33 8.23 -5.56
CA ALA A 32 15.96 7.74 -5.51
C ALA A 32 14.94 8.90 -5.48
N GLY A 33 15.37 10.10 -5.10
CA GLY A 33 14.51 11.26 -4.88
C GLY A 33 13.42 10.95 -3.87
N ASN A 34 12.23 11.48 -4.09
CA ASN A 34 11.07 11.27 -3.21
C ASN A 34 10.27 9.99 -3.50
N TRP A 35 10.70 9.18 -4.48
CA TRP A 35 9.96 7.97 -4.89
C TRP A 35 9.66 6.98 -3.74
N PRO A 36 10.61 6.67 -2.83
CA PRO A 36 10.34 5.79 -1.70
C PRO A 36 9.23 6.33 -0.78
N TYR A 37 9.20 7.64 -0.57
CA TYR A 37 8.20 8.31 0.27
C TYR A 37 6.82 8.37 -0.39
N ILE A 38 6.77 8.56 -1.71
CA ILE A 38 5.51 8.51 -2.48
C ILE A 38 4.90 7.10 -2.39
N THR A 39 5.71 6.05 -2.53
CA THR A 39 5.23 4.66 -2.39
C THR A 39 4.75 4.36 -0.96
N LEU A 40 5.44 4.89 0.05
CA LEU A 40 5.01 4.81 1.45
C LEU A 40 3.68 5.52 1.70
N GLY A 41 3.52 6.73 1.15
CA GLY A 41 2.27 7.50 1.23
C GLY A 41 1.11 6.79 0.54
N LEU A 42 1.35 6.19 -0.63
CA LEU A 42 0.36 5.34 -1.32
C LEU A 42 0.00 4.11 -0.49
N GLY A 43 0.98 3.47 0.17
CA GLY A 43 0.73 2.34 1.07
C GLY A 43 -0.19 2.71 2.23
N ILE A 44 0.07 3.84 2.90
CA ILE A 44 -0.78 4.35 3.99
C ILE A 44 -2.17 4.72 3.47
N ALA A 45 -2.27 5.37 2.31
CA ALA A 45 -3.55 5.69 1.67
C ALA A 45 -4.36 4.43 1.31
N GLY A 46 -3.69 3.36 0.88
CA GLY A 46 -4.31 2.05 0.63
C GLY A 46 -4.88 1.41 1.90
N VAL A 47 -4.13 1.44 3.01
CA VAL A 47 -4.61 0.98 4.32
C VAL A 47 -5.79 1.83 4.79
N ALA A 48 -5.70 3.15 4.68
CA ALA A 48 -6.79 4.05 5.04
C ALA A 48 -8.05 3.79 4.21
N GLY A 49 -7.90 3.59 2.90
CA GLY A 49 -9.00 3.21 2.00
C GLY A 49 -9.68 1.91 2.43
N TYR A 50 -8.92 0.90 2.86
CA TYR A 50 -9.48 -0.35 3.37
C TYR A 50 -10.34 -0.15 4.63
N PHE A 51 -9.81 0.53 5.64
CA PHE A 51 -10.55 0.79 6.89
C PHE A 51 -11.81 1.65 6.69
N PHE A 52 -11.81 2.54 5.69
CA PHE A 52 -13.00 3.29 5.30
C PHE A 52 -13.98 2.48 4.45
N TYR A 53 -13.50 1.54 3.62
CA TYR A 53 -14.34 0.69 2.78
C TYR A 53 -15.06 -0.40 3.60
N ASP A 54 -14.39 -0.96 4.61
CA ASP A 54 -14.95 -1.98 5.54
C ASP A 54 -16.03 -1.40 6.48
N ARG A 55 -16.20 -0.07 6.48
CA ARG A 55 -17.19 0.66 7.30
C ARG A 55 -18.40 1.14 6.51
N SER A 56 -18.78 0.45 5.44
CA SER A 56 -20.13 0.56 4.87
C SER A 56 -21.02 -0.46 5.55
N PRO A 57 -21.75 -0.12 6.64
CA PRO A 57 -22.76 -1.02 7.15
C PRO A 57 -23.81 -1.18 6.06
N ALA A 58 -24.09 -2.43 5.69
CA ALA A 58 -25.38 -2.76 5.13
C ALA A 58 -26.43 -2.29 6.13
N ALA A 59 -26.97 -1.08 5.92
CA ALA A 59 -28.22 -0.65 6.53
C ALA A 59 -29.36 -1.41 5.83
N GLY A 60 -29.38 -2.72 6.05
CA GLY A 60 -30.54 -3.55 5.89
C GLY A 60 -30.97 -3.97 7.28
N SER A 61 -31.75 -3.12 7.96
CA SER A 61 -32.56 -3.58 9.08
C SER A 61 -33.95 -3.89 8.54
N ASN A 62 -34.30 -5.16 8.69
CA ASN A 62 -35.62 -5.79 8.70
C ASN A 62 -36.83 -4.85 8.76
#